data_AF-A0A836GH59-F1
#
_entry.id   AF-A0A836GH59-F1
#
_cell.length_a   1.000
_cell.length_b   1.000
_cell.length_c   1.000
_cell.angle_alpha   90.00
_cell.angle_beta   90.00
_cell.angle_gamma   90.00
#
_symmetry.space_group_name_H-M   'P 1'
#
loop_
_entity.id
_entity.type
_entity.pdbx_description
1 polymer ?
#
loop_
_entity_poly.entity_id
_entity_poly.type
_entity_poly.pdbx_seq_one_letter_code
_entity_poly.pdbx_strand_id
1 'polypeptide(L)'
;MSTQQSGTATSSQTRSLPGDSSPGKKHSMLGSLDAATGDALRSFQNALDRAQQSLQRDDERFKATAQLLRDLTVEVDCLKADSAPHSTTRQRREALQAEKLKMLHHTRHQREAIAATVAHIQHLQEPRVRLSEQVDALKGDVKALRRQYGLRAAQVHVFIAQFLQPQNNLENLRFQLAQLQQGRVAQAESVKAAKRLLEERKTDLAALQAAGRVDATVCPNGGVTSCNRHSSAVKGGDEGAAVSTLASGSDKEQRSDESEECAATAPLLTEAERRAEAARRRSEQVAAHKAAEMQQGAEEARLEGLRADLRRQVLLLCQEIEEVDAAQQREQKAYHDALNDAASGSGAGLHQQCQRCTRDLFDGFS
;
A
#
# COMPACT_ATOMS: atom_id res chain seq x y z
N MET A 1 -53.24 -22.67 40.57
CA MET A 1 -54.18 -21.53 40.63
C MET A 1 -55.45 -22.01 39.92
N SER A 2 -56.63 -22.21 40.50
CA SER A 2 -57.23 -21.76 41.75
C SER A 2 -58.20 -22.83 42.27
N THR A 3 -58.29 -22.91 43.59
CA THR A 3 -59.41 -23.23 44.51
C THR A 3 -60.75 -23.71 43.91
N GLN A 4 -61.27 -24.88 44.35
CA GLN A 4 -62.28 -25.05 45.42
C GLN A 4 -63.62 -24.38 45.16
N GLN A 5 -64.72 -25.16 45.18
CA GLN A 5 -65.92 -24.78 45.93
C GLN A 5 -66.78 -26.00 46.28
N SER A 6 -66.79 -26.28 47.58
CA SER A 6 -67.71 -27.17 48.29
C SER A 6 -69.05 -26.46 48.50
N GLY A 7 -70.16 -27.21 48.46
CA GLY A 7 -71.50 -26.71 48.79
C GLY A 7 -72.28 -27.73 49.61
N THR A 8 -72.08 -27.70 50.92
CA THR A 8 -72.89 -28.37 51.95
C THR A 8 -73.76 -27.35 52.67
N ALA A 9 -75.07 -27.60 52.80
CA ALA A 9 -75.97 -26.96 53.77
C ALA A 9 -77.07 -27.99 54.13
N THR A 10 -77.21 -28.58 55.32
CA THR A 10 -77.51 -28.12 56.71
C THR A 10 -78.93 -27.57 56.96
N SER A 11 -79.57 -28.17 57.99
CA SER A 11 -80.56 -27.58 58.93
C SER A 11 -82.02 -27.51 58.44
N SER A 12 -83.10 -27.74 59.20
CA SER A 12 -83.43 -27.68 60.66
C SER A 12 -84.74 -28.51 60.85
N GLN A 13 -85.03 -29.31 61.88
CA GLN A 13 -85.27 -29.07 63.32
C GLN A 13 -86.36 -28.03 63.66
N THR A 14 -87.53 -28.52 64.14
CA THR A 14 -88.56 -27.90 65.06
C THR A 14 -89.76 -28.86 65.09
N ARG A 15 -90.09 -29.67 66.11
CA ARG A 15 -90.44 -29.48 67.54
C ARG A 15 -91.57 -28.45 67.78
N SER A 16 -92.79 -28.94 68.01
CA SER A 16 -93.85 -28.31 68.82
C SER A 16 -94.89 -29.35 69.29
N LEU A 17 -94.95 -29.58 70.60
CA LEU A 17 -96.13 -29.97 71.42
C LEU A 17 -96.69 -28.65 72.05
N PRO A 18 -97.72 -28.57 72.93
CA PRO A 18 -98.60 -29.59 73.55
C PRO A 18 -100.11 -29.18 73.67
N GLY A 19 -100.90 -30.02 74.37
CA GLY A 19 -102.12 -29.64 75.14
C GLY A 19 -103.44 -30.18 74.55
N ASP A 20 -104.42 -30.69 75.31
CA ASP A 20 -104.56 -30.89 76.75
C ASP A 20 -105.80 -31.78 77.07
N SER A 21 -105.77 -32.46 78.22
CA SER A 21 -106.88 -32.82 79.14
C SER A 21 -108.12 -33.70 78.77
N SER A 22 -108.11 -34.97 79.26
CA SER A 22 -109.03 -35.65 80.24
C SER A 22 -110.58 -35.64 80.13
N PRO A 23 -111.36 -36.48 80.89
CA PRO A 23 -111.06 -37.75 81.57
C PRO A 23 -112.18 -38.85 81.44
N GLY A 24 -111.84 -40.10 81.81
CA GLY A 24 -112.72 -40.97 82.61
C GLY A 24 -113.59 -42.03 81.92
N LYS A 25 -113.21 -43.30 82.06
CA LYS A 25 -114.08 -44.42 82.48
C LYS A 25 -113.27 -45.72 82.59
N LYS A 26 -113.02 -46.14 83.83
CA LYS A 26 -112.49 -47.46 84.19
C LYS A 26 -113.60 -48.50 83.94
N HIS A 27 -113.25 -49.72 83.55
CA HIS A 27 -114.11 -50.88 83.19
C HIS A 27 -114.29 -51.17 81.68
N SER A 28 -113.20 -51.37 80.92
CA SER A 28 -113.15 -52.19 79.67
C SER A 28 -111.69 -52.35 79.17
N MET A 29 -110.80 -52.96 79.95
CA MET A 29 -109.35 -52.98 79.65
C MET A 29 -108.87 -54.23 78.87
N LEU A 30 -109.75 -55.15 78.47
CA LEU A 30 -109.37 -56.37 77.73
C LEU A 30 -109.90 -56.41 76.29
N GLY A 31 -111.09 -55.85 76.01
CA GLY A 31 -111.60 -55.71 74.63
C GLY A 31 -110.98 -54.55 73.84
N SER A 32 -110.41 -53.54 74.52
CA SER A 32 -109.68 -52.45 73.88
C SER A 32 -108.27 -52.85 73.43
N LEU A 33 -107.69 -53.91 74.03
CA LEU A 33 -106.40 -54.47 73.61
C LEU A 33 -106.53 -55.18 72.27
N ASP A 34 -107.54 -56.04 72.09
CA ASP A 34 -107.80 -56.72 70.81
C ASP A 34 -108.14 -55.75 69.68
N ALA A 35 -108.94 -54.72 69.96
CA ALA A 35 -109.25 -53.66 69.01
C ALA A 35 -107.99 -52.82 68.65
N ALA A 36 -107.17 -52.46 69.64
CA ALA A 36 -105.93 -51.72 69.42
C ALA A 36 -104.87 -52.53 68.66
N THR A 37 -104.74 -53.84 68.90
CA THR A 37 -103.88 -54.71 68.09
C THR A 37 -104.40 -54.90 66.68
N GLY A 38 -105.71 -55.02 66.48
CA GLY A 38 -106.32 -55.08 65.16
C GLY A 38 -106.13 -53.79 64.36
N ASP A 39 -106.26 -52.63 65.00
CA ASP A 39 -105.98 -51.33 64.40
C ASP A 39 -104.49 -51.11 64.12
N ALA A 40 -103.62 -51.58 65.02
CA ALA A 40 -102.17 -51.57 64.77
C ALA A 40 -101.81 -52.43 63.56
N LEU A 41 -102.33 -53.66 63.45
CA LEU A 41 -102.10 -54.54 62.30
C LEU A 41 -102.65 -53.96 61.00
N ARG A 42 -103.86 -53.38 61.01
CA ARG A 42 -104.40 -52.66 59.84
C ARG A 42 -103.56 -51.44 59.48
N SER A 43 -103.06 -50.70 60.48
CA SER A 43 -102.16 -49.57 60.28
C SER A 43 -100.83 -50.01 59.66
N PHE A 44 -100.26 -51.12 60.13
CA PHE A 44 -99.06 -51.74 59.54
C PHE A 44 -99.32 -52.22 58.11
N GLN A 45 -100.45 -52.87 57.85
CA GLN A 45 -100.82 -53.32 56.50
C GLN A 45 -100.99 -52.12 55.56
N ASN A 46 -101.70 -51.08 56.00
CA ASN A 46 -101.83 -49.83 55.25
C ASN A 46 -100.48 -49.13 55.04
N ALA A 47 -99.56 -49.19 56.03
CA ALA A 47 -98.21 -48.65 55.90
C ALA A 47 -97.38 -49.47 54.90
N LEU A 48 -97.53 -50.80 54.88
CA LEU A 48 -96.91 -51.68 53.90
C LEU A 48 -97.44 -51.42 52.49
N ASP A 49 -98.74 -51.30 52.31
CA ASP A 49 -99.36 -50.99 51.01
C ASP A 49 -98.91 -49.61 50.50
N ARG A 50 -98.85 -48.62 51.40
CA ARG A 50 -98.31 -47.28 51.06
C ARG A 50 -96.84 -47.33 50.71
N ALA A 51 -96.03 -48.12 51.43
CA ALA A 51 -94.62 -48.30 51.13
C ALA A 51 -94.42 -49.00 49.78
N GLN A 52 -95.21 -50.03 49.47
CA GLN A 52 -95.19 -50.72 48.19
C GLN A 52 -95.60 -49.79 47.03
N GLN A 53 -96.66 -49.01 47.19
CA GLN A 53 -97.05 -48.01 46.19
C GLN A 53 -96.00 -46.91 46.02
N SER A 54 -95.35 -46.48 47.11
CA SER A 54 -94.24 -45.54 47.04
C SER A 54 -93.07 -46.12 46.24
N LEU A 55 -92.70 -47.37 46.52
CA LEU A 55 -91.64 -48.07 45.81
C LEU A 55 -91.96 -48.24 44.33
N GLN A 56 -93.21 -48.54 43.96
CA GLN A 56 -93.64 -48.62 42.56
C GLN A 56 -93.54 -47.27 41.84
N ARG A 57 -93.97 -46.17 42.49
CA ARG A 57 -93.81 -44.81 41.93
C ARG A 57 -92.34 -44.44 41.76
N ASP A 58 -91.50 -44.83 42.72
CA ASP A 58 -90.07 -44.58 42.64
C ASP A 58 -89.42 -45.42 41.54
N ASP A 59 -89.82 -46.69 41.36
CA ASP A 59 -89.38 -47.54 40.24
C ASP A 59 -89.77 -46.96 38.87
N GLU A 60 -90.99 -46.45 38.72
CA GLU A 60 -91.42 -45.75 37.50
C GLU A 60 -90.61 -44.47 37.25
N ARG A 61 -90.33 -43.69 38.30
CA ARG A 61 -89.44 -42.52 38.22
C ARG A 61 -88.02 -42.91 37.83
N PHE A 62 -87.49 -44.01 38.37
CA PHE A 62 -86.18 -44.54 37.98
C PHE A 62 -86.15 -44.98 36.53
N LYS A 63 -87.20 -45.64 36.03
CA LYS A 63 -87.31 -46.01 34.61
C LYS A 63 -87.38 -44.78 33.70
N ALA A 64 -88.14 -43.75 34.07
CA ALA A 64 -88.24 -42.51 33.31
C ALA A 64 -86.90 -41.74 33.27
N THR A 65 -86.21 -41.65 34.40
CA THR A 65 -84.88 -41.01 34.48
C THR A 65 -83.82 -41.82 33.71
N ALA A 66 -83.85 -43.14 33.78
CA ALA A 66 -82.98 -44.00 32.98
C ALA A 66 -83.23 -43.82 31.47
N GLN A 67 -84.49 -43.66 31.05
CA GLN A 67 -84.81 -43.36 29.66
C GLN A 67 -84.27 -41.99 29.24
N LEU A 68 -84.49 -40.95 30.04
CA LEU A 68 -83.97 -39.60 29.76
C LEU A 68 -82.44 -39.59 29.66
N LEU A 69 -81.74 -40.33 30.53
CA LEU A 69 -80.28 -40.46 30.45
C LEU A 69 -79.83 -41.15 29.16
N ARG A 70 -80.56 -42.18 28.69
CA ARG A 70 -80.28 -42.81 27.39
C ARG A 70 -80.46 -41.81 26.24
N ASP A 71 -81.56 -41.06 26.25
CA ASP A 71 -81.87 -40.09 25.20
C ASP A 71 -80.82 -38.96 25.16
N LEU A 72 -80.45 -38.42 26.33
CA LEU A 72 -79.38 -37.41 26.45
C LEU A 72 -78.01 -37.96 26.01
N THR A 73 -77.72 -39.24 26.28
CA THR A 73 -76.46 -39.86 25.84
C THR A 73 -76.41 -39.90 24.32
N VAL A 74 -77.50 -40.30 23.66
CA VAL A 74 -77.59 -40.30 22.19
C VAL A 74 -77.47 -38.89 21.63
N GLU A 75 -78.14 -37.89 22.23
CA GLU A 75 -78.04 -36.50 21.79
C GLU A 75 -76.62 -35.94 21.92
N VAL A 76 -75.95 -36.22 23.05
CA VAL A 76 -74.55 -35.84 23.25
C VAL A 76 -73.64 -36.51 22.23
N ASP A 77 -73.88 -37.77 21.88
CA ASP A 77 -73.09 -38.48 20.87
C ASP A 77 -73.35 -37.93 19.46
N CYS A 78 -74.59 -37.58 19.12
CA CYS A 78 -74.92 -36.87 17.87
C CYS A 78 -74.25 -35.49 17.81
N LEU A 79 -74.33 -34.70 18.88
CA LEU A 79 -73.70 -33.38 18.95
C LEU A 79 -72.17 -33.49 18.90
N LYS A 80 -71.56 -34.53 19.47
CA LYS A 80 -70.13 -34.81 19.32
C LYS A 80 -69.76 -35.20 17.89
N ALA A 81 -70.63 -35.92 17.19
CA ALA A 81 -70.43 -36.25 15.78
C ALA A 81 -70.56 -35.01 14.87
N ASP A 82 -71.50 -34.10 15.17
CA ASP A 82 -71.69 -32.86 14.41
C ASP A 82 -70.64 -31.77 14.75
N SER A 83 -70.19 -31.73 16.01
CA SER A 83 -69.11 -30.83 16.47
C SER A 83 -67.72 -31.40 16.24
N ALA A 84 -67.59 -32.67 15.81
CA ALA A 84 -66.35 -33.16 15.23
C ALA A 84 -66.04 -32.22 14.06
N PRO A 85 -64.96 -31.41 14.17
CA PRO A 85 -64.75 -30.30 13.26
C PRO A 85 -64.85 -30.82 11.84
N HIS A 86 -65.81 -30.29 11.07
CA HIS A 86 -66.09 -30.73 9.70
C HIS A 86 -64.77 -31.08 9.02
N SER A 87 -64.69 -32.28 8.45
CA SER A 87 -63.45 -32.87 7.92
C SER A 87 -62.62 -31.88 7.08
N THR A 88 -63.29 -30.98 6.37
CA THR A 88 -62.72 -29.86 5.60
C THR A 88 -61.96 -28.82 6.45
N THR A 89 -62.51 -28.39 7.59
CA THR A 89 -61.86 -27.44 8.52
C THR A 89 -60.65 -28.08 9.18
N ARG A 90 -60.74 -29.37 9.55
CA ARG A 90 -59.60 -30.13 10.08
C ARG A 90 -58.50 -30.26 9.03
N GLN A 91 -58.83 -30.66 7.80
CA GLN A 91 -57.89 -30.77 6.69
C GLN A 91 -57.21 -29.42 6.38
N ARG A 92 -57.98 -28.32 6.37
CA ARG A 92 -57.42 -26.96 6.18
C ARG A 92 -56.45 -26.59 7.30
N ARG A 93 -56.76 -26.91 8.56
CA ARG A 93 -55.86 -26.64 9.69
C ARG A 93 -54.58 -27.47 9.59
N GLU A 94 -54.68 -28.75 9.26
CA GLU A 94 -53.52 -29.62 9.04
C GLU A 94 -52.65 -29.12 7.88
N ALA A 95 -53.25 -28.68 6.77
CA ALA A 95 -52.53 -28.08 5.64
C ALA A 95 -51.81 -26.78 6.05
N LEU A 96 -52.48 -25.88 6.78
CA LEU A 96 -51.85 -24.65 7.29
C LEU A 96 -50.73 -24.94 8.29
N GLN A 97 -50.87 -25.98 9.13
CA GLN A 97 -49.81 -26.42 10.04
C GLN A 97 -48.60 -26.97 9.27
N ALA A 98 -48.83 -27.74 8.21
CA ALA A 98 -47.77 -28.24 7.33
C ALA A 98 -47.03 -27.07 6.64
N GLU A 99 -47.76 -26.10 6.08
CA GLU A 99 -47.16 -24.90 5.48
C GLU A 99 -46.39 -24.05 6.50
N LYS A 100 -46.91 -23.90 7.72
CA LYS A 100 -46.18 -23.22 8.81
C LYS A 100 -44.85 -23.93 9.11
N LEU A 101 -44.85 -25.27 9.18
CA LEU A 101 -43.62 -26.04 9.41
C LEU A 101 -42.64 -25.88 8.24
N LYS A 102 -43.12 -25.93 6.99
CA LYS A 102 -42.29 -25.67 5.79
C LYS A 102 -41.64 -24.28 5.86
N MET A 103 -42.40 -23.24 6.20
CA MET A 103 -41.88 -21.88 6.33
C MET A 103 -40.85 -21.78 7.46
N LEU A 104 -41.08 -22.41 8.61
CA LEU A 104 -40.10 -22.45 9.71
C LEU A 104 -38.79 -23.16 9.29
N HIS A 105 -38.88 -24.28 8.57
CA HIS A 105 -37.70 -24.94 8.01
C HIS A 105 -36.96 -24.07 7.01
N HIS A 106 -37.69 -23.38 6.12
CA HIS A 106 -37.11 -22.45 5.16
C HIS A 106 -36.37 -21.30 5.86
N THR A 107 -37.00 -20.66 6.85
CA THR A 107 -36.38 -19.59 7.64
C THR A 107 -35.15 -20.10 8.40
N ARG A 108 -35.19 -21.31 8.96
CA ARG A 108 -34.02 -21.91 9.64
C ARG A 108 -32.86 -22.09 8.65
N HIS A 109 -33.12 -22.68 7.49
CA HIS A 109 -32.11 -22.89 6.47
C HIS A 109 -31.53 -21.56 5.94
N GLN A 110 -32.36 -20.53 5.79
CA GLN A 110 -31.89 -19.17 5.47
C GLN A 110 -30.98 -18.59 6.56
N ARG A 111 -31.33 -18.77 7.84
CA ARG A 111 -30.47 -18.31 8.95
C ARG A 111 -29.13 -19.03 8.97
N GLU A 112 -29.12 -20.34 8.76
CA GLU A 112 -27.89 -21.13 8.66
C GLU A 112 -27.05 -20.69 7.45
N ALA A 113 -27.69 -20.39 6.31
CA ALA A 113 -27.03 -19.80 5.14
C ALA A 113 -26.37 -18.45 5.44
N ILE A 114 -27.10 -17.54 6.10
CA ILE A 114 -26.60 -16.22 6.48
C ILE A 114 -25.45 -16.35 7.48
N ALA A 115 -25.55 -17.27 8.45
CA ALA A 115 -24.47 -17.52 9.41
C ALA A 115 -23.20 -18.01 8.70
N ALA A 116 -23.34 -18.91 7.72
CA ALA A 116 -22.21 -19.39 6.92
C ALA A 116 -21.57 -18.28 6.07
N THR A 117 -22.37 -17.39 5.46
CA THR A 117 -21.81 -16.26 4.69
C THR A 117 -21.12 -15.24 5.59
N VAL A 118 -21.68 -14.96 6.79
CA VAL A 118 -21.04 -14.08 7.77
C VAL A 118 -19.70 -14.66 8.24
N ALA A 119 -19.65 -15.96 8.56
CA ALA A 119 -18.41 -16.63 8.93
C ALA A 119 -17.37 -16.59 7.80
N HIS A 120 -17.79 -16.78 6.55
CA HIS A 120 -16.91 -16.65 5.39
C HIS A 120 -16.38 -15.22 5.23
N ILE A 121 -17.24 -14.19 5.36
CA ILE A 121 -16.81 -12.78 5.31
C ILE A 121 -15.79 -12.50 6.42
N GLN A 122 -16.03 -12.95 7.65
CA GLN A 122 -15.09 -12.80 8.76
C GLN A 122 -13.76 -13.51 8.49
N HIS A 123 -13.79 -14.71 7.92
CA HIS A 123 -12.58 -15.43 7.53
C HIS A 123 -11.76 -14.68 6.46
N LEU A 124 -12.41 -13.97 5.54
CA LEU A 124 -11.76 -13.17 4.51
C LEU A 124 -11.26 -11.80 5.00
N GLN A 125 -11.70 -11.31 6.16
CA GLN A 125 -11.29 -9.99 6.67
C GLN A 125 -9.80 -9.94 7.00
N GLU A 126 -9.29 -10.92 7.74
CA GLU A 126 -7.88 -10.92 8.16
C GLU A 126 -6.90 -11.03 6.97
N PRO A 127 -7.06 -11.94 5.99
CA PRO A 127 -6.23 -11.97 4.79
C PRO A 127 -6.27 -10.66 4.01
N ARG A 128 -7.43 -9.99 3.94
CA ARG A 128 -7.57 -8.71 3.24
C ARG A 128 -6.81 -7.59 3.94
N VAL A 129 -6.84 -7.55 5.28
CA VAL A 129 -6.06 -6.58 6.06
C VAL A 129 -4.56 -6.82 5.87
N ARG A 130 -4.09 -8.07 5.98
CA ARG A 130 -2.69 -8.43 5.76
C ARG A 130 -2.21 -8.06 4.35
N LEU A 131 -3.03 -8.30 3.33
CA LEU A 131 -2.71 -7.92 1.95
C LEU A 131 -2.63 -6.40 1.80
N SER A 132 -3.52 -5.65 2.45
CA SER A 132 -3.47 -4.18 2.44
C SER A 132 -2.18 -3.66 3.09
N GLU A 133 -1.78 -4.21 4.23
CA GLU A 133 -0.54 -3.85 4.92
C GLU A 133 0.69 -4.15 4.05
N GLN A 134 0.72 -5.30 3.37
CA GLN A 134 1.80 -5.65 2.43
C GLN A 134 1.87 -4.68 1.25
N VAL A 135 0.73 -4.31 0.67
CA VAL A 135 0.66 -3.34 -0.42
C VAL A 135 1.20 -1.97 0.04
N ASP A 136 0.87 -1.54 1.25
CA ASP A 136 1.34 -0.26 1.77
C ASP A 136 2.83 -0.28 2.13
N ALA A 137 3.36 -1.42 2.61
CA ALA A 137 4.80 -1.63 2.78
C ALA A 137 5.53 -1.54 1.43
N LEU A 138 5.06 -2.25 0.40
CA LEU A 138 5.65 -2.21 -0.94
C LEU A 138 5.61 -0.81 -1.57
N LYS A 139 4.53 -0.04 -1.36
CA LYS A 139 4.48 1.38 -1.77
C LYS A 139 5.56 2.22 -1.06
N GLY A 140 5.84 1.91 0.21
CA GLY A 140 6.96 2.50 0.96
C GLY A 140 8.31 2.21 0.30
N ASP A 141 8.55 0.95 -0.04
CA ASP A 141 9.79 0.50 -0.68
C ASP A 141 9.98 1.13 -2.06
N VAL A 142 8.94 1.18 -2.89
CA VAL A 142 8.99 1.84 -4.22
C VAL A 142 9.34 3.33 -4.08
N LYS A 143 8.77 4.02 -3.09
CA LYS A 143 9.11 5.43 -2.82
C LYS A 143 10.57 5.59 -2.39
N ALA A 144 11.08 4.69 -1.54
CA ALA A 144 12.47 4.69 -1.11
C ALA A 144 13.41 4.44 -2.29
N LEU A 145 13.11 3.45 -3.13
CA LEU A 145 13.89 3.10 -4.32
C LEU A 145 13.93 4.26 -5.31
N ARG A 146 12.79 4.93 -5.55
CA ARG A 146 12.73 6.13 -6.41
C ARG A 146 13.62 7.26 -5.91
N ARG A 147 13.68 7.47 -4.58
CA ARG A 147 14.59 8.46 -3.98
C ARG A 147 16.06 8.07 -4.18
N GLN A 148 16.40 6.81 -3.96
CA GLN A 148 17.77 6.30 -4.18
C GLN A 148 18.19 6.43 -5.65
N TYR A 149 17.29 6.10 -6.59
CA TYR A 149 17.52 6.30 -8.02
C TYR A 149 17.81 7.76 -8.34
N GLY A 150 16.99 8.70 -7.83
CA GLY A 150 17.20 10.14 -8.03
C GLY A 150 18.56 10.61 -7.50
N LEU A 151 18.98 10.14 -6.33
CA LEU A 151 20.30 10.45 -5.76
C LEU A 151 21.44 9.89 -6.63
N ARG A 152 21.35 8.63 -7.06
CA ARG A 152 22.36 8.00 -7.94
C ARG A 152 22.43 8.69 -9.30
N ALA A 153 21.30 9.05 -9.89
CA ALA A 153 21.27 9.80 -11.15
C ALA A 153 21.98 11.16 -10.99
N ALA A 154 21.70 11.90 -9.91
CA ALA A 154 22.38 13.14 -9.61
C ALA A 154 23.90 12.96 -9.44
N GLN A 155 24.33 11.90 -8.73
CA GLN A 155 25.75 11.56 -8.59
C GLN A 155 26.41 11.29 -9.95
N VAL A 156 25.77 10.52 -10.83
CA VAL A 156 26.27 10.26 -12.19
C VAL A 156 26.41 11.55 -12.98
N HIS A 157 25.43 12.46 -12.92
CA HIS A 157 25.54 13.77 -13.58
C HIS A 157 26.72 14.59 -13.05
N VAL A 158 26.96 14.58 -11.74
CA VAL A 158 28.12 15.25 -11.13
C VAL A 158 29.42 14.61 -11.63
N PHE A 159 29.51 13.27 -11.67
CA PHE A 159 30.68 12.57 -12.20
C PHE A 159 30.94 12.90 -13.67
N ILE A 160 29.91 12.92 -14.51
CA ILE A 160 30.03 13.29 -15.93
C ILE A 160 30.54 14.74 -16.05
N ALA A 161 29.98 15.67 -15.28
CA ALA A 161 30.43 17.06 -15.30
C ALA A 161 31.91 17.19 -14.88
N GLN A 162 32.31 16.51 -13.80
CA GLN A 162 33.69 16.47 -13.32
C GLN A 162 34.64 15.83 -14.33
N PHE A 163 34.18 14.83 -15.10
CA PHE A 163 34.98 14.18 -16.13
C PHE A 163 35.16 15.03 -17.40
N LEU A 164 34.13 15.79 -17.79
CA LEU A 164 34.18 16.65 -18.98
C LEU A 164 34.93 17.97 -18.73
N GLN A 165 34.88 18.50 -17.51
CA GLN A 165 35.57 19.74 -17.14
C GLN A 165 37.07 19.77 -17.50
N PRO A 166 37.90 18.76 -17.16
CA PRO A 166 39.30 18.74 -17.53
C PRO A 166 39.53 18.59 -19.05
N GLN A 167 38.62 17.95 -19.80
CA GLN A 167 38.72 17.86 -21.26
C GLN A 167 38.56 19.25 -21.89
N ASN A 168 37.56 20.01 -21.46
CA ASN A 168 37.37 21.40 -21.91
C ASN A 168 38.60 22.28 -21.55
N ASN A 169 39.21 22.06 -20.39
CA ASN A 169 40.43 22.76 -19.99
C ASN A 169 41.62 22.40 -20.90
N LEU A 170 41.78 21.12 -21.25
CA LEU A 170 42.82 20.67 -22.17
C LEU A 170 42.64 21.24 -23.58
N GLU A 171 41.42 21.34 -24.07
CA GLU A 171 41.12 21.97 -25.37
C GLU A 171 41.48 23.45 -25.36
N ASN A 172 41.13 24.18 -24.30
CA ASN A 172 41.54 25.58 -24.11
C ASN A 172 43.07 25.74 -24.07
N LEU A 173 43.77 24.87 -23.36
CA LEU A 173 45.24 24.89 -23.30
C LEU A 173 45.88 24.58 -24.66
N ARG A 174 45.33 23.63 -25.42
CA ARG A 174 45.77 23.35 -26.80
C ARG A 174 45.59 24.56 -27.71
N PHE A 175 44.46 25.25 -27.60
CA PHE A 175 44.20 26.48 -28.36
C PHE A 175 45.19 27.60 -28.01
N GLN A 176 45.44 27.84 -26.71
CA GLN A 176 46.44 28.82 -26.26
C GLN A 176 47.85 28.47 -26.76
N LEU A 177 48.22 27.18 -26.73
CA LEU A 177 49.51 26.72 -27.22
C LEU A 177 49.67 26.93 -28.73
N ALA A 178 48.61 26.66 -29.52
CA ALA A 178 48.60 26.94 -30.96
C ALA A 178 48.77 28.44 -31.25
N GLN A 179 48.08 29.32 -30.50
CA GLN A 179 48.26 30.77 -30.62
C GLN A 179 49.69 31.22 -30.30
N LEU A 180 50.29 30.70 -29.22
CA LEU A 180 51.67 31.02 -28.85
C LEU A 180 52.68 30.53 -29.89
N GLN A 181 52.44 29.37 -30.50
CA GLN A 181 53.27 28.86 -31.59
C GLN A 181 53.18 29.77 -32.82
N GLN A 182 51.96 30.18 -33.23
CA GLN A 182 51.78 31.15 -34.32
C GLN A 182 52.48 32.48 -34.00
N GLY A 183 52.33 32.99 -32.77
CA GLY A 183 53.01 34.20 -32.31
C GLY A 183 54.53 34.09 -32.37
N ARG A 184 55.11 32.93 -31.97
CA ARG A 184 56.55 32.67 -32.11
C ARG A 184 57.02 32.64 -33.56
N VAL A 185 56.24 32.05 -34.46
CA VAL A 185 56.57 32.03 -35.90
C VAL A 185 56.59 33.44 -36.45
N ALA A 186 55.55 34.24 -36.18
CA ALA A 186 55.48 35.64 -36.58
C ALA A 186 56.64 36.48 -36.00
N GLN A 187 56.98 36.28 -34.71
CA GLN A 187 58.13 36.93 -34.09
C GLN A 187 59.45 36.50 -34.76
N ALA A 188 59.65 35.20 -35.03
CA ALA A 188 60.85 34.71 -35.70
C ALA A 188 61.00 35.28 -37.11
N GLU A 189 59.89 35.45 -37.85
CA GLU A 189 59.87 36.13 -39.15
C GLU A 189 60.21 37.61 -39.03
N SER A 190 59.64 38.32 -38.04
CA SER A 190 59.97 39.72 -37.78
C SER A 190 61.46 39.92 -37.44
N VAL A 191 62.05 39.02 -36.65
CA VAL A 191 63.48 39.04 -36.32
C VAL A 191 64.33 38.75 -37.55
N LYS A 192 63.93 37.80 -38.41
CA LYS A 192 64.61 37.54 -39.68
C LYS A 192 64.56 38.77 -40.60
N ALA A 193 63.42 39.45 -40.70
CA ALA A 193 63.28 40.68 -41.48
C ALA A 193 64.16 41.81 -40.93
N ALA A 194 64.16 42.03 -39.61
CA ALA A 194 65.02 43.01 -38.95
C ALA A 194 66.50 42.73 -39.17
N LYS A 195 66.92 41.45 -39.12
CA LYS A 195 68.30 41.04 -39.43
C LYS A 195 68.68 41.36 -40.87
N ARG A 196 67.81 41.10 -41.85
CA ARG A 196 68.07 41.46 -43.26
C ARG A 196 68.27 42.96 -43.44
N LEU A 197 67.37 43.77 -42.87
CA LEU A 197 67.47 45.23 -42.85
C LEU A 197 68.79 45.71 -42.23
N LEU A 198 69.22 45.09 -41.14
CA LEU A 198 70.48 45.44 -40.48
C LEU A 198 71.69 45.12 -41.34
N GLU A 199 71.69 43.98 -42.06
CA GLU A 199 72.76 43.65 -43.01
C GLU A 199 72.76 44.59 -44.23
N GLU A 200 71.59 44.95 -44.77
CA GLU A 200 71.47 45.98 -45.82
C GLU A 200 72.08 47.32 -45.38
N ARG A 201 71.74 47.78 -44.16
CA ARG A 201 72.31 49.01 -43.60
C ARG A 201 73.83 48.92 -43.37
N LYS A 202 74.35 47.77 -42.98
CA LYS A 202 75.81 47.56 -42.88
C LYS A 202 76.48 47.64 -44.24
N THR A 203 75.89 47.05 -45.28
CA THR A 203 76.41 47.15 -46.64
C THR A 203 76.38 48.58 -47.16
N ASP A 204 75.32 49.33 -46.89
CA ASP A 204 75.22 50.76 -47.23
C ASP A 204 76.31 51.57 -46.52
N LEU A 205 76.53 51.34 -45.22
CA LEU A 205 77.58 52.02 -44.45
C LEU A 205 78.98 51.67 -44.97
N ALA A 206 79.24 50.40 -45.28
CA ALA A 206 80.51 49.98 -45.87
C ALA A 206 80.74 50.61 -47.26
N ALA A 207 79.69 50.71 -48.09
CA ALA A 207 79.74 51.39 -49.37
C ALA A 207 79.99 52.90 -49.21
N LEU A 208 79.34 53.55 -48.24
CA LEU A 208 79.58 54.95 -47.89
C LEU A 208 81.01 55.18 -47.37
N GLN A 209 81.54 54.27 -46.55
CA GLN A 209 82.94 54.31 -46.10
C GLN A 209 83.92 54.11 -47.26
N ALA A 210 83.62 53.21 -48.21
CA ALA A 210 84.44 52.99 -49.39
C ALA A 210 84.39 54.16 -50.40
N ALA A 211 83.23 54.80 -50.56
CA ALA A 211 83.06 56.01 -51.35
C ALA A 211 83.65 57.25 -50.65
N GLY A 212 83.70 57.23 -49.32
CA GLY A 212 84.24 58.25 -48.43
C GLY A 212 85.72 58.09 -48.15
N ARG A 213 86.55 58.46 -49.13
CA ARG A 213 87.90 58.96 -48.88
C ARG A 213 87.78 60.30 -48.14
N VAL A 214 87.46 60.27 -46.85
CA VAL A 214 87.53 61.44 -45.97
C VAL A 214 88.82 61.33 -45.18
N ASP A 215 89.73 62.22 -45.56
CA ASP A 215 91.04 62.39 -44.98
C ASP A 215 91.00 62.51 -43.45
N ALA A 216 91.98 61.87 -42.85
CA ALA A 216 92.43 62.21 -41.52
C ALA A 216 92.93 63.66 -41.51
N THR A 217 92.21 64.57 -40.86
CA THR A 217 92.82 65.77 -40.27
C THR A 217 92.03 66.29 -39.06
N VAL A 218 92.60 66.04 -37.87
CA VAL A 218 92.88 67.03 -36.81
C VAL A 218 91.69 67.73 -36.09
N CYS A 219 91.54 67.37 -34.80
CA CYS A 219 90.91 68.10 -33.66
C CYS A 219 91.47 69.54 -33.47
N PRO A 220 90.88 70.51 -32.71
CA PRO A 220 90.41 70.31 -31.31
C PRO A 220 89.35 71.28 -30.68
N ASN A 221 88.90 70.89 -29.48
CA ASN A 221 88.55 71.69 -28.27
C ASN A 221 87.41 72.74 -28.19
N GLY A 222 86.70 72.65 -27.05
CA GLY A 222 85.83 73.65 -26.39
C GLY A 222 84.35 73.23 -26.43
N GLY A 223 83.58 73.05 -25.35
CA GLY A 223 83.68 73.44 -23.96
C GLY A 223 82.33 74.05 -23.53
N VAL A 224 81.62 73.40 -22.59
CA VAL A 224 80.58 73.96 -21.67
C VAL A 224 79.27 74.46 -22.37
N THR A 225 78.03 74.05 -22.08
CA THR A 225 77.16 74.23 -20.87
C THR A 225 75.77 73.65 -21.25
N SER A 226 75.09 72.85 -20.41
CA SER A 226 73.93 73.24 -19.57
C SER A 226 72.53 73.37 -20.25
N CYS A 227 71.54 72.78 -19.55
CA CYS A 227 70.06 72.94 -19.62
C CYS A 227 69.32 72.35 -20.85
N ASN A 228 68.45 71.33 -20.74
CA ASN A 228 67.18 71.16 -20.00
C ASN A 228 65.94 71.75 -20.71
N ARG A 229 64.87 70.93 -20.75
CA ARG A 229 63.41 71.17 -20.97
C ARG A 229 62.78 71.25 -22.38
N HIS A 230 61.78 70.35 -22.53
CA HIS A 230 60.42 70.48 -23.11
C HIS A 230 60.32 70.84 -24.61
N SER A 231 59.39 70.38 -25.45
CA SER A 231 58.09 69.71 -25.30
C SER A 231 57.52 69.40 -26.70
N SER A 232 56.69 68.35 -26.82
CA SER A 232 55.56 68.20 -27.78
C SER A 232 55.92 68.11 -29.29
N ALA A 233 55.22 67.44 -30.19
CA ALA A 233 53.94 66.74 -30.23
C ALA A 233 53.95 65.86 -31.50
N VAL A 234 53.41 64.64 -31.47
CA VAL A 234 52.71 64.07 -32.64
C VAL A 234 51.51 63.26 -32.15
N LYS A 235 50.39 63.98 -32.11
CA LYS A 235 49.02 63.62 -32.50
C LYS A 235 48.83 62.20 -33.07
N GLY A 236 48.03 61.38 -32.39
CA GLY A 236 47.42 60.16 -32.92
C GLY A 236 46.18 59.84 -32.09
N GLY A 237 45.04 59.78 -32.77
CA GLY A 237 43.71 59.98 -32.21
C GLY A 237 43.11 58.82 -31.41
N ASP A 238 42.11 59.26 -30.67
CA ASP A 238 41.06 58.57 -29.94
C ASP A 238 40.14 57.77 -30.87
N GLU A 239 39.68 56.60 -30.41
CA GLU A 239 38.27 56.17 -30.37
C GLU A 239 38.14 54.64 -30.19
N GLY A 240 37.46 54.25 -29.11
CA GLY A 240 36.33 53.31 -29.26
C GLY A 240 36.38 51.96 -28.56
N ALA A 241 35.84 51.94 -27.32
CA ALA A 241 35.04 50.85 -26.71
C ALA A 241 35.75 49.56 -26.26
N ALA A 242 35.39 48.89 -25.16
CA ALA A 242 34.48 49.13 -24.04
C ALA A 242 34.67 47.96 -23.05
N VAL A 243 34.44 48.22 -21.76
CA VAL A 243 33.77 47.33 -20.78
C VAL A 243 34.41 45.95 -20.49
N SER A 244 34.97 45.75 -19.29
CA SER A 244 34.19 45.38 -18.10
C SER A 244 35.08 44.96 -16.93
N THR A 245 34.84 45.62 -15.80
CA THR A 245 34.98 45.11 -14.43
C THR A 245 34.62 43.64 -14.27
N LEU A 246 35.39 42.87 -13.49
CA LEU A 246 34.97 42.36 -12.18
C LEU A 246 36.08 41.61 -11.43
N ALA A 247 36.04 41.81 -10.12
CA ALA A 247 36.85 41.26 -9.05
C ALA A 247 37.02 39.73 -9.06
N SER A 248 38.15 39.26 -8.51
CA SER A 248 38.08 38.15 -7.55
C SER A 248 39.29 38.11 -6.60
N GLY A 249 38.98 38.41 -5.34
CA GLY A 249 39.50 37.75 -4.14
C GLY A 249 40.98 37.40 -4.05
N SER A 250 41.72 38.30 -3.42
CA SER A 250 42.92 37.96 -2.66
C SER A 250 42.58 37.02 -1.51
N ASP A 251 43.22 35.85 -1.44
CA ASP A 251 43.50 35.22 -0.15
C ASP A 251 45.00 35.30 0.13
N LYS A 252 45.28 36.07 1.18
CA LYS A 252 46.58 36.25 1.80
C LYS A 252 46.88 34.99 2.59
N GLU A 253 47.93 34.26 2.22
CA GLU A 253 48.76 33.61 3.23
C GLU A 253 50.18 34.11 3.16
N GLN A 254 50.50 34.76 4.26
CA GLN A 254 51.70 35.47 4.62
C GLN A 254 52.70 34.43 5.13
N ARG A 255 53.78 34.21 4.39
CA ARG A 255 54.99 33.60 4.95
C ARG A 255 56.17 34.53 4.73
N SER A 256 56.46 35.19 5.84
CA SER A 256 57.66 35.90 6.28
C SER A 256 58.91 35.75 5.43
N ASP A 257 59.41 36.93 5.06
CA ASP A 257 60.82 37.25 4.89
C ASP A 257 61.69 36.65 6.01
N GLU A 258 62.61 35.78 5.64
CA GLU A 258 63.97 35.75 6.20
C GLU A 258 64.92 35.60 5.00
N SER A 259 65.23 36.75 4.40
CA SER A 259 66.30 36.91 3.43
C SER A 259 67.64 36.90 4.18
N GLU A 260 68.14 35.71 4.50
CA GLU A 260 69.49 35.53 5.01
C GLU A 260 70.46 35.37 3.82
N GLU A 261 71.23 36.43 3.60
CA GLU A 261 72.24 36.61 2.56
C GLU A 261 73.42 35.64 2.76
N CYS A 262 73.25 34.39 2.35
CA CYS A 262 74.37 33.47 2.15
C CYS A 262 74.88 33.62 0.70
N ALA A 263 75.84 34.51 0.51
CA ALA A 263 76.70 34.55 -0.67
C ALA A 263 77.57 33.27 -0.72
N ALA A 264 76.95 32.14 -1.05
CA ALA A 264 77.64 30.92 -1.35
C ALA A 264 78.44 31.16 -2.64
N THR A 265 79.75 31.22 -2.48
CA THR A 265 80.73 31.30 -3.56
C THR A 265 80.49 30.12 -4.49
N ALA A 266 79.73 30.33 -5.57
CA ALA A 266 79.47 29.29 -6.56
C ALA A 266 80.83 28.84 -7.13
N PRO A 267 81.23 27.57 -6.94
CA PRO A 267 82.50 27.10 -7.47
C PRO A 267 82.51 27.33 -8.97
N LEU A 268 83.55 28.00 -9.48
CA LEU A 268 83.77 28.17 -10.91
C LEU A 268 84.06 26.80 -11.52
N LEU A 269 83.01 26.03 -11.79
CA LEU A 269 83.09 24.75 -12.47
C LEU A 269 83.82 24.97 -13.79
N THR A 270 84.86 24.19 -13.98
CA THR A 270 85.61 24.16 -15.22
C THR A 270 84.69 23.81 -16.38
N GLU A 271 85.04 24.23 -17.59
CA GLU A 271 84.18 24.03 -18.76
C GLU A 271 83.89 22.53 -19.03
N ALA A 272 84.82 21.64 -18.65
CA ALA A 272 84.64 20.20 -18.70
C ALA A 272 83.55 19.70 -17.73
N GLU A 273 83.53 20.21 -16.49
CA GLU A 273 82.53 19.86 -15.48
C GLU A 273 81.13 20.35 -15.89
N ARG A 274 81.02 21.54 -16.50
CA ARG A 274 79.74 22.04 -17.05
C ARG A 274 79.20 21.16 -18.17
N ARG A 275 80.08 20.64 -19.04
CA ARG A 275 79.68 19.69 -20.11
C ARG A 275 79.26 18.34 -19.53
N ALA A 276 79.97 17.84 -18.52
CA ALA A 276 79.64 16.58 -17.83
C ALA A 276 78.29 16.67 -17.11
N GLU A 277 78.05 17.74 -16.35
CA GLU A 277 76.78 17.97 -15.65
C GLU A 277 75.61 18.16 -16.63
N ALA A 278 75.81 18.88 -17.74
CA ALA A 278 74.80 18.99 -18.79
C ALA A 278 74.48 17.65 -19.45
N ALA A 279 75.48 16.77 -19.64
CA ALA A 279 75.26 15.41 -20.12
C ALA A 279 74.48 14.57 -19.09
N ARG A 280 74.82 14.70 -17.79
CA ARG A 280 74.12 14.03 -16.70
C ARG A 280 72.65 14.42 -16.63
N ARG A 281 72.34 15.73 -16.64
CA ARG A 281 70.96 16.24 -16.66
C ARG A 281 70.17 15.78 -17.88
N ARG A 282 70.79 15.74 -19.07
CA ARG A 282 70.15 15.18 -20.26
C ARG A 282 69.85 13.69 -20.10
N SER A 283 70.78 12.92 -19.54
CA SER A 283 70.55 11.49 -19.28
C SER A 283 69.44 11.26 -18.25
N GLU A 284 69.37 12.07 -17.18
CA GLU A 284 68.32 12.05 -16.17
C GLU A 284 66.96 12.44 -16.77
N GLN A 285 66.91 13.48 -17.62
CA GLN A 285 65.69 13.89 -18.32
C GLN A 285 65.18 12.80 -19.27
N VAL A 286 66.07 12.15 -20.02
CA VAL A 286 65.70 11.03 -20.90
C VAL A 286 65.20 9.83 -20.09
N ALA A 287 65.84 9.52 -18.96
CA ALA A 287 65.40 8.45 -18.07
C ALA A 287 64.03 8.76 -17.46
N ALA A 288 63.81 9.99 -16.99
CA ALA A 288 62.53 10.44 -16.45
C ALA A 288 61.42 10.42 -17.51
N HIS A 289 61.71 10.84 -18.76
CA HIS A 289 60.76 10.76 -19.86
C HIS A 289 60.36 9.31 -20.16
N LYS A 290 61.33 8.41 -20.27
CA LYS A 290 61.05 6.98 -20.48
C LYS A 290 60.24 6.36 -19.34
N ALA A 291 60.52 6.74 -18.10
CA ALA A 291 59.74 6.29 -16.95
C ALA A 291 58.29 6.80 -17.01
N ALA A 292 58.08 8.06 -17.39
CA ALA A 292 56.76 8.64 -17.58
C ALA A 292 55.97 7.98 -18.73
N GLU A 293 56.62 7.69 -19.85
CA GLU A 293 56.01 6.95 -20.98
C GLU A 293 55.56 5.54 -20.56
N MET A 294 56.41 4.82 -19.82
CA MET A 294 56.06 3.50 -19.28
C MET A 294 54.89 3.56 -18.30
N GLN A 295 54.85 4.59 -17.44
CA GLN A 295 53.76 4.80 -16.50
C GLN A 295 52.46 5.16 -17.21
N GLN A 296 52.53 5.99 -18.25
CA GLN A 296 51.37 6.31 -19.09
C GLN A 296 50.82 5.05 -19.78
N GLY A 297 51.69 4.22 -20.38
CA GLY A 297 51.27 2.96 -21.00
C GLY A 297 50.63 1.99 -20.00
N ALA A 298 51.12 1.94 -18.76
CA ALA A 298 50.53 1.12 -17.70
C ALA A 298 49.14 1.61 -17.27
N GLU A 299 48.95 2.93 -17.13
CA GLU A 299 47.65 3.52 -16.82
C GLU A 299 46.66 3.37 -17.98
N GLU A 300 47.11 3.52 -19.24
CA GLU A 300 46.27 3.26 -20.42
C GLU A 300 45.79 1.81 -20.47
N ALA A 301 46.68 0.84 -20.26
CA ALA A 301 46.32 -0.58 -20.19
C ALA A 301 45.34 -0.88 -19.04
N ARG A 302 45.53 -0.24 -17.88
CA ARG A 302 44.61 -0.36 -16.74
C ARG A 302 43.23 0.20 -17.06
N LEU A 303 43.15 1.36 -17.72
CA LEU A 303 41.89 1.97 -18.13
C LEU A 303 41.17 1.13 -19.20
N GLU A 304 41.91 0.53 -20.12
CA GLU A 304 41.35 -0.41 -21.10
C GLU A 304 40.77 -1.65 -20.43
N GLY A 305 41.46 -2.21 -19.43
CA GLY A 305 40.94 -3.30 -18.59
C GLY A 305 39.62 -2.93 -17.91
N LEU A 306 39.57 -1.77 -17.25
CA LEU A 306 38.36 -1.28 -16.59
C LEU A 306 37.21 -1.02 -17.59
N ARG A 307 37.51 -0.52 -18.79
CA ARG A 307 36.51 -0.34 -19.86
C ARG A 307 35.96 -1.68 -20.34
N ALA A 308 36.81 -2.70 -20.49
CA ALA A 308 36.38 -4.04 -20.88
C ALA A 308 35.50 -4.68 -19.81
N ASP A 309 35.86 -4.54 -18.53
CA ASP A 309 35.06 -5.04 -17.41
C ASP A 309 33.71 -4.34 -17.30
N LEU A 310 33.69 -3.01 -17.44
CA LEU A 310 32.44 -2.24 -17.44
C LEU A 310 31.52 -2.66 -18.59
N ARG A 311 32.06 -2.83 -19.81
CA ARG A 311 31.27 -3.34 -20.95
C ARG A 311 30.68 -4.71 -20.67
N ARG A 312 31.45 -5.61 -20.03
CA ARG A 312 30.97 -6.94 -19.65
C ARG A 312 29.84 -6.85 -18.62
N GLN A 313 29.98 -6.01 -17.59
CA GLN A 313 28.94 -5.80 -16.58
C GLN A 313 27.66 -5.21 -17.18
N VAL A 314 27.78 -4.24 -18.10
CA VAL A 314 26.61 -3.67 -18.78
C VAL A 314 25.88 -4.73 -19.61
N LEU A 315 26.60 -5.59 -20.33
CA LEU A 315 25.97 -6.68 -21.09
C LEU A 315 25.26 -7.69 -20.18
N LEU A 316 25.84 -8.04 -19.03
CA LEU A 316 25.20 -8.92 -18.05
C LEU A 316 23.91 -8.28 -17.50
N LEU A 317 23.94 -7.00 -17.15
CA LEU A 317 22.75 -6.28 -16.67
C LEU A 317 21.67 -6.20 -17.74
N CYS A 318 22.02 -5.98 -19.01
CA CYS A 318 21.06 -6.01 -20.11
C CYS A 318 20.39 -7.39 -20.24
N GLN A 319 21.17 -8.47 -20.14
CA GLN A 319 20.63 -9.83 -20.17
C GLN A 319 19.69 -10.10 -18.98
N GLU A 320 20.05 -9.69 -17.76
CA GLU A 320 19.19 -9.84 -16.59
C GLU A 320 17.87 -9.08 -16.74
N ILE A 321 17.90 -7.86 -17.31
CA ILE A 321 16.69 -7.07 -17.59
C ILE A 321 15.81 -7.79 -18.62
N GLU A 322 16.39 -8.30 -19.71
CA GLU A 322 15.66 -9.05 -20.74
C GLU A 322 15.00 -10.32 -20.16
N GLU A 323 15.67 -11.02 -19.24
CA GLU A 323 15.13 -12.20 -18.56
C GLU A 323 13.96 -11.86 -17.63
N VAL A 324 14.06 -10.75 -16.88
CA VAL A 324 12.98 -10.23 -16.02
C VAL A 324 11.78 -9.79 -16.86
N ASP A 325 12.00 -9.05 -17.95
CA ASP A 325 10.94 -8.62 -18.86
C ASP A 325 10.23 -9.83 -19.50
N ALA A 326 11.00 -10.84 -19.93
CA ALA A 326 10.44 -12.08 -20.46
C ALA A 326 9.65 -12.88 -19.42
N ALA A 327 10.04 -12.84 -18.13
CA ALA A 327 9.27 -13.43 -17.05
C ALA A 327 7.95 -12.67 -16.82
N GLN A 328 7.99 -11.35 -16.79
CA GLN A 328 6.80 -10.51 -16.62
C GLN A 328 5.81 -10.69 -17.78
N GLN A 329 6.28 -10.77 -19.03
CA GLN A 329 5.42 -11.03 -20.18
C GLN A 329 4.74 -12.41 -20.10
N ARG A 330 5.44 -13.43 -19.59
CA ARG A 330 4.86 -14.77 -19.36
C ARG A 330 3.76 -14.73 -18.30
N GLU A 331 3.96 -14.01 -17.21
CA GLU A 331 2.94 -13.83 -16.17
C GLU A 331 1.72 -13.05 -16.67
N GLN A 332 1.93 -11.95 -17.41
CA GLN A 332 0.85 -11.19 -18.03
C GLN A 332 0.06 -12.03 -19.02
N LYS A 333 0.76 -12.82 -19.85
CA LYS A 333 0.11 -13.75 -20.77
C LYS A 333 -0.71 -14.79 -20.01
N ALA A 334 -0.15 -15.42 -18.97
CA ALA A 334 -0.88 -16.39 -18.15
C ALA A 334 -2.12 -15.78 -17.47
N TYR A 335 -2.02 -14.53 -17.01
CA TYR A 335 -3.18 -13.80 -16.46
C TYR A 335 -4.25 -13.55 -17.52
N HIS A 336 -3.87 -13.12 -18.73
CA HIS A 336 -4.81 -12.92 -19.83
C HIS A 336 -5.43 -14.24 -20.31
N ASP A 337 -4.65 -15.31 -20.38
CA ASP A 337 -5.13 -16.65 -20.72
C ASP A 337 -6.15 -17.12 -19.66
N ALA A 338 -5.88 -16.92 -18.36
CA ALA A 338 -6.82 -17.24 -17.29
C ALA A 338 -8.12 -16.42 -17.35
N LEU A 339 -8.05 -15.14 -17.72
CA LEU A 339 -9.23 -14.31 -17.94
C LEU A 339 -10.02 -14.78 -19.17
N ASN A 340 -9.34 -15.14 -20.26
CA ASN A 340 -9.97 -15.66 -21.46
C ASN A 340 -10.60 -17.03 -21.21
N ASP A 341 -9.97 -17.92 -20.44
CA ASP A 341 -10.54 -19.21 -20.05
C ASP A 341 -11.79 -19.03 -19.18
N ALA A 342 -11.75 -18.07 -18.24
CA ALA A 342 -12.91 -17.71 -17.42
C ALA A 342 -14.05 -17.11 -18.26
N ALA A 343 -13.74 -16.28 -19.27
CA ALA A 343 -14.72 -15.64 -20.14
C ALA A 343 -15.29 -16.58 -21.22
N SER A 344 -14.47 -17.48 -21.76
CA SER A 344 -14.84 -18.34 -22.89
C SER A 344 -15.73 -19.52 -22.49
N GLY A 345 -15.94 -19.78 -21.19
CA GLY A 345 -16.82 -20.86 -20.73
C GLY A 345 -16.39 -22.27 -21.19
N SER A 346 -15.17 -22.42 -21.72
CA SER A 346 -14.63 -23.65 -22.30
C SER A 346 -14.29 -24.70 -21.22
N GLY A 347 -14.38 -24.33 -19.94
CA GLY A 347 -14.52 -25.26 -18.82
C GLY A 347 -15.88 -25.98 -18.85
N ALA A 348 -16.05 -26.87 -19.83
CA ALA A 348 -16.97 -27.99 -19.86
C ALA A 348 -18.32 -27.76 -19.16
N GLY A 349 -19.22 -26.94 -19.75
CA GLY A 349 -20.67 -27.08 -19.53
C GLY A 349 -21.14 -27.18 -18.07
N LEU A 350 -20.34 -26.69 -17.12
CA LEU A 350 -20.78 -26.47 -15.76
C LEU A 350 -21.49 -25.14 -15.86
N HIS A 351 -22.74 -25.21 -16.32
CA HIS A 351 -23.78 -24.33 -15.83
C HIS A 351 -23.40 -23.98 -14.40
N GLN A 352 -23.07 -22.72 -14.12
CA GLN A 352 -22.93 -22.23 -12.75
C GLN A 352 -24.34 -22.18 -12.17
N GLN A 353 -24.94 -23.36 -12.11
CA GLN A 353 -26.07 -23.69 -11.31
C GLN A 353 -25.58 -23.46 -9.90
N CYS A 354 -26.17 -22.47 -9.25
CA CYS A 354 -26.04 -22.32 -7.83
C CYS A 354 -26.28 -23.70 -7.21
N GLN A 355 -25.26 -24.26 -6.52
CA GLN A 355 -25.30 -25.62 -5.94
C GLN A 355 -26.51 -25.84 -5.02
N ARG A 356 -27.18 -24.76 -4.63
CA ARG A 356 -28.35 -24.76 -3.75
C ARG A 356 -29.70 -24.68 -4.48
N CYS A 357 -29.78 -24.19 -5.70
CA CYS A 357 -31.07 -23.99 -6.38
C CYS A 357 -31.12 -24.39 -7.85
N THR A 358 -30.03 -24.90 -8.43
CA THR A 358 -29.98 -25.41 -9.82
C THR A 358 -30.43 -24.41 -10.89
N ARG A 359 -30.54 -23.12 -10.55
CA ARG A 359 -30.82 -22.05 -11.52
C ARG A 359 -29.52 -21.55 -12.10
N ASP A 360 -29.49 -21.38 -13.42
CA ASP A 360 -28.41 -20.70 -14.11
C ASP A 360 -28.33 -19.25 -13.66
N LEU A 361 -27.15 -18.84 -13.18
CA LEU A 361 -26.90 -17.47 -12.71
C LEU A 361 -27.02 -16.42 -13.82
N PHE A 362 -27.05 -16.83 -15.10
CA PHE A 362 -27.04 -15.95 -16.27
C PHE A 362 -28.36 -15.92 -17.06
N ASP A 363 -29.41 -16.63 -16.61
CA ASP A 363 -30.69 -16.79 -17.32
C ASP A 363 -31.57 -15.50 -17.37
N GLY A 364 -30.99 -14.34 -17.07
CA GLY A 364 -31.70 -13.05 -16.98
C GLY A 364 -30.98 -11.85 -17.61
N PHE A 365 -29.89 -12.07 -18.34
CA PHE A 365 -29.11 -11.01 -19.00
C PHE A 365 -29.25 -10.98 -20.53
N SER A 366 -30.24 -11.66 -21.10
CA SER A 366 -30.56 -11.63 -22.53
C SER A 366 -31.35 -10.38 -22.93
#